data_AF-A0A661K5L0-F1
#
_entry.id   AF-A0A661K5L0-F1
#
_cell.length_a   1.000
_cell.length_b   1.000
_cell.length_c   1.000
_cell.angle_alpha   90.00
_cell.angle_beta   90.00
_cell.angle_gamma   90.00
#
_symmetry.space_group_name_H-M   'P 1'
#
loop_
_entity.id
_entity.type
_entity.pdbx_description
1 polymer ?
#
loop_
_entity_poly.entity_id
_entity_poly.type
_entity_poly.pdbx_seq_one_letter_code
_entity_poly.pdbx_strand_id
1 'polypeptide(L)'
;MKAVKALPLLLLILMGVVYGAEKAQEVKREPLFVYDPTGKRDPFRPFIKAEEPVQPKGVVLSPLQRYDLSQLKLVAIIVGAGEERAMVEDAEGKGYIIRRGTYIGNRFGRVKEILPDRVIVVEKYRDYLGRVRTREVVLKLHPVEEERP
;
A
#
# COMPACT_ATOMS: atom_id res chain seq x y z
N MET A 1 33.45 -99.70 -19.88
CA MET A 1 34.02 -99.61 -18.52
C MET A 1 33.71 -98.23 -17.96
N LYS A 2 32.85 -98.13 -16.93
CA LYS A 2 32.51 -96.88 -16.23
C LYS A 2 32.96 -97.03 -14.76
N ALA A 3 33.80 -96.11 -14.31
CA ALA A 3 34.13 -95.73 -12.92
C ALA A 3 35.22 -94.64 -13.08
N VAL A 4 35.35 -93.54 -12.36
CA VAL A 4 35.34 -93.19 -10.93
C VAL A 4 35.33 -91.62 -10.96
N LYS A 5 34.73 -90.85 -10.05
CA LYS A 5 35.40 -90.36 -8.83
C LYS A 5 34.48 -89.50 -7.97
N ALA A 6 34.56 -89.76 -6.67
CA ALA A 6 33.82 -89.15 -5.59
C ALA A 6 34.42 -87.80 -5.11
N LEU A 7 33.55 -87.06 -4.42
CA LEU A 7 33.71 -85.77 -3.75
C LEU A 7 34.74 -85.81 -2.58
N PRO A 8 35.17 -84.65 -2.03
CA PRO A 8 34.90 -84.46 -0.60
C PRO A 8 34.48 -83.04 -0.17
N LEU A 9 33.70 -83.08 0.91
CA LEU A 9 33.04 -82.08 1.73
C LEU A 9 33.99 -81.63 2.86
N LEU A 10 34.42 -80.35 2.95
CA LEU A 10 34.99 -79.78 4.19
C LEU A 10 35.15 -78.23 4.22
N LEU A 11 34.10 -77.43 3.97
CA LEU A 11 34.19 -75.97 4.18
C LEU A 11 32.95 -75.39 4.87
N LEU A 12 32.52 -75.99 5.97
CA LEU A 12 31.29 -75.57 6.69
C LEU A 12 31.53 -74.94 8.08
N ILE A 13 32.78 -74.67 8.47
CA ILE A 13 33.09 -74.17 9.83
C ILE A 13 33.55 -72.69 9.86
N LEU A 14 33.80 -72.06 8.71
CA LEU A 14 34.23 -70.64 8.66
C LEU A 14 33.11 -69.60 8.58
N MET A 15 31.82 -69.99 8.58
CA MET A 15 30.69 -69.04 8.50
C MET A 15 30.05 -68.72 9.86
N GLY A 16 30.59 -69.25 10.97
CA GLY A 16 29.96 -69.17 12.30
C GLY A 16 30.19 -67.90 13.13
N VAL A 17 30.95 -66.90 12.64
CA VAL A 17 31.40 -65.78 13.51
C VAL A 17 30.92 -64.38 13.06
N VAL A 18 30.27 -64.22 11.90
CA VAL A 18 30.10 -62.85 11.34
C VAL A 18 28.68 -62.27 11.41
N TYR A 19 27.62 -63.04 11.67
CA TYR A 19 26.26 -62.49 11.57
C TYR A 19 25.61 -62.17 12.92
N GLY A 20 26.26 -61.31 13.70
CA GLY A 20 25.59 -60.47 14.70
C GLY A 20 25.34 -59.09 14.10
N ALA A 21 24.21 -58.89 13.42
CA ALA A 21 23.80 -57.60 12.87
C ALA A 21 22.65 -57.03 13.70
N GLU A 22 22.97 -56.13 14.63
CA GLU A 22 22.00 -55.25 15.28
C GLU A 22 21.31 -54.41 14.19
N LYS A 23 19.98 -54.55 14.05
CA LYS A 23 19.22 -53.71 13.13
C LYS A 23 19.12 -52.29 13.69
N ALA A 24 19.91 -51.37 13.14
CA ALA A 24 19.68 -49.94 13.28
C ALA A 24 18.31 -49.59 12.68
N GLN A 25 17.44 -49.03 13.51
CA GLN A 25 16.10 -48.60 13.12
C GLN A 25 16.21 -47.29 12.32
N GLU A 26 15.99 -47.35 11.00
CA GLU A 26 15.94 -46.14 10.16
C GLU A 26 14.71 -45.29 10.53
N VAL A 27 14.95 -44.18 11.23
CA VAL A 27 13.95 -43.15 11.47
C VAL A 27 13.63 -42.50 10.12
N LYS A 28 12.48 -42.86 9.54
CA LYS A 28 11.95 -42.24 8.33
C LYS A 28 11.63 -40.77 8.63
N ARG A 29 12.59 -39.89 8.37
CA ARG A 29 12.41 -38.44 8.53
C ARG A 29 11.38 -37.99 7.50
N GLU A 30 10.23 -37.53 7.96
CA GLU A 30 9.24 -36.92 7.07
C GLU A 30 9.90 -35.73 6.36
N PRO A 31 9.64 -35.54 5.04
CA PRO A 31 10.23 -34.44 4.31
C PRO A 31 9.82 -33.12 4.97
N LEU A 32 10.79 -32.23 5.16
CA LEU A 32 10.53 -30.90 5.67
C LEU A 32 9.54 -30.19 4.73
N PHE A 33 8.46 -29.65 5.30
CA PHE A 33 7.49 -28.88 4.55
C PHE A 33 8.16 -27.60 4.03
N VAL A 34 8.24 -27.46 2.70
CA VAL A 34 8.75 -26.26 2.03
C VAL A 34 7.61 -25.59 1.28
N TYR A 35 7.31 -24.35 1.66
CA TYR A 35 6.26 -23.56 1.01
C TYR A 35 6.73 -23.03 -0.35
N ASP A 36 6.08 -23.46 -1.43
CA ASP A 36 6.25 -22.88 -2.77
C ASP A 36 5.16 -21.83 -3.05
N PRO A 37 5.52 -20.54 -3.20
CA PRO A 37 4.58 -19.47 -3.56
C PRO A 37 4.29 -19.38 -5.07
N THR A 38 4.95 -20.17 -5.93
CA THR A 38 4.85 -20.05 -7.38
C THR A 38 3.41 -20.20 -7.87
N GLY A 39 2.93 -19.23 -8.65
CA GLY A 39 1.57 -19.20 -9.19
C GLY A 39 0.47 -18.83 -8.18
N LYS A 40 0.81 -18.66 -6.90
CA LYS A 40 -0.14 -18.16 -5.89
C LYS A 40 -0.21 -16.63 -5.92
N ARG A 41 -1.39 -16.10 -5.58
CA ARG A 41 -1.56 -14.65 -5.42
C ARG A 41 -0.70 -14.18 -4.25
N ASP A 42 0.09 -13.14 -4.47
CA ASP A 42 0.93 -12.53 -3.45
C ASP A 42 0.07 -12.02 -2.28
N PRO A 43 0.22 -12.54 -1.05
CA PRO A 43 -0.58 -12.15 0.10
C PRO A 43 -0.30 -10.73 0.59
N PHE A 44 0.80 -10.12 0.12
CA PHE A 44 1.17 -8.74 0.44
C PHE A 44 0.79 -7.76 -0.67
N ARG A 45 0.29 -8.25 -1.81
CA ARG A 45 -0.29 -7.38 -2.83
C ARG A 45 -1.74 -7.06 -2.50
N PRO A 46 -2.08 -5.78 -2.30
CA PRO A 46 -3.45 -5.39 -2.00
C PRO A 46 -4.38 -5.85 -3.12
N PHE A 47 -5.50 -6.45 -2.73
CA PHE A 47 -6.49 -6.95 -3.67
C PHE A 47 -7.39 -5.85 -4.22
N ILE A 48 -7.47 -4.70 -3.52
CA ILE A 48 -8.24 -3.52 -3.91
C ILE A 48 -7.29 -2.50 -4.54
N LYS A 49 -7.66 -1.98 -5.71
CA LYS A 49 -6.94 -0.89 -6.35
C LYS A 49 -7.21 0.42 -5.61
N ALA A 50 -6.16 1.20 -5.33
CA ALA A 50 -6.30 2.48 -4.64
C ALA A 50 -7.12 3.49 -5.48
N GLU A 51 -7.82 4.41 -4.80
CA GLU A 51 -8.53 5.51 -5.46
C GLU A 51 -7.52 6.45 -6.15
N GLU A 52 -7.71 6.68 -7.45
CA GLU A 52 -6.83 7.55 -8.23
C GLU A 52 -7.48 8.93 -8.44
N PRO A 53 -6.76 10.05 -8.21
CA PRO A 53 -7.31 11.38 -8.45
C PRO A 53 -7.53 11.62 -9.96
N VAL A 54 -8.64 12.28 -10.29
CA VAL A 54 -8.96 12.63 -11.68
C VAL A 54 -8.28 13.96 -12.01
N GLN A 55 -7.20 13.89 -12.78
CA GLN A 55 -6.46 15.08 -13.18
C GLN A 55 -7.17 15.82 -14.34
N PRO A 56 -7.47 17.11 -14.20
CA PRO A 56 -8.02 17.93 -15.27
C PRO A 56 -6.97 18.17 -16.37
N LYS A 57 -7.38 18.09 -17.64
CA LYS A 57 -6.51 18.40 -18.78
C LYS A 57 -6.29 19.91 -18.88
N GLY A 58 -5.05 20.32 -19.20
CA GLY A 58 -4.71 21.73 -19.47
C GLY A 58 -4.62 22.64 -18.25
N VAL A 59 -4.53 22.08 -17.04
CA VAL A 59 -4.35 22.88 -15.82
C VAL A 59 -2.86 23.03 -15.51
N VAL A 60 -2.41 24.28 -15.37
CA VAL A 60 -1.06 24.59 -14.90
C VAL A 60 -0.95 24.24 -13.42
N LEU A 61 0.05 23.44 -13.05
CA LEU A 61 0.30 23.08 -11.65
C LEU A 61 0.73 24.33 -10.88
N SER A 62 -0.05 24.69 -9.86
CA SER A 62 0.37 25.70 -8.88
C SER A 62 1.10 25.02 -7.72
N PRO A 63 1.80 25.78 -6.87
CA PRO A 63 2.41 25.22 -5.66
C PRO A 63 1.40 24.51 -4.74
N LEU A 64 0.14 24.94 -4.72
CA LEU A 64 -0.92 24.35 -3.89
C LEU A 64 -1.26 22.90 -4.25
N GLN A 65 -0.87 22.41 -5.43
CA GLN A 65 -1.08 21.01 -5.84
C GLN A 65 0.00 20.06 -5.33
N ARG A 66 1.01 20.56 -4.60
CA ARG A 66 2.06 19.72 -4.00
C ARG A 66 1.64 19.13 -2.66
N TYR A 67 0.64 19.73 -2.01
CA TYR A 67 0.22 19.40 -0.66
C TYR A 67 -1.12 18.66 -0.66
N ASP A 68 -1.36 17.82 0.33
CA ASP A 68 -2.71 17.32 0.61
C ASP A 68 -3.58 18.45 1.23
N LEU A 69 -4.90 18.40 1.05
CA LEU A 69 -5.79 19.41 1.64
C LEU A 69 -5.67 19.49 3.18
N SER A 70 -5.34 18.38 3.83
CA SER A 70 -5.10 18.33 5.29
C SER A 70 -3.86 19.10 5.75
N GLN A 71 -2.91 19.35 4.85
CA GLN A 71 -1.70 20.13 5.13
C GLN A 71 -1.91 21.62 4.90
N LEU A 72 -3.04 22.01 4.31
CA LEU A 72 -3.37 23.40 4.01
C LEU A 72 -4.28 23.94 5.11
N LYS A 73 -3.87 25.05 5.72
CA LYS A 73 -4.64 25.73 6.77
C LYS A 73 -5.40 26.89 6.17
N LEU A 74 -6.70 26.97 6.40
CA LEU A 74 -7.49 28.15 6.07
C LEU A 74 -7.26 29.21 7.16
N VAL A 75 -6.61 30.31 6.79
CA VAL A 75 -6.16 31.35 7.75
C VAL A 75 -6.94 32.66 7.64
N ALA A 76 -7.55 32.95 6.50
CA ALA A 76 -8.42 34.12 6.35
C ALA A 76 -9.50 33.90 5.30
N ILE A 77 -10.63 34.59 5.48
CA ILE A 77 -11.72 34.69 4.51
C ILE A 77 -12.01 36.18 4.31
N ILE A 78 -11.97 36.59 3.05
CA ILE A 78 -12.16 37.98 2.64
C ILE A 78 -13.55 38.06 2.01
N VAL A 79 -14.46 38.72 2.73
CA VAL A 79 -15.85 38.93 2.32
C VAL A 79 -16.00 40.38 1.86
N GLY A 80 -16.34 40.61 0.59
CA GLY A 80 -16.58 41.95 0.05
C GLY A 80 -16.28 42.08 -1.44
N ALA A 81 -16.87 43.08 -2.10
CA ALA A 81 -16.65 43.44 -3.51
C ALA A 81 -17.13 42.44 -4.58
N GLY A 82 -18.07 41.54 -4.26
CA GLY A 82 -18.72 40.65 -5.22
C GLY A 82 -17.89 39.42 -5.65
N GLU A 83 -16.70 39.25 -5.09
CA GLU A 83 -15.88 38.03 -5.25
C GLU A 83 -15.36 37.57 -3.89
N GLU A 84 -15.90 36.48 -3.36
CA GLU A 84 -15.37 35.86 -2.15
C GLU A 84 -13.97 35.29 -2.41
N ARG A 85 -13.05 35.59 -1.50
CA ARG A 85 -11.67 35.08 -1.54
C ARG A 85 -11.32 34.48 -0.19
N ALA A 86 -10.39 33.54 -0.21
CA ALA A 86 -9.84 32.95 1.00
C ALA A 86 -8.32 32.87 0.90
N MET A 87 -7.66 32.84 2.04
CA MET A 87 -6.21 32.65 2.14
C MET A 87 -5.94 31.33 2.82
N VAL A 88 -5.13 30.50 2.16
CA VAL A 88 -4.64 29.24 2.70
C VAL A 88 -3.14 29.30 2.89
N GLU A 89 -2.66 28.67 3.95
CA GLU A 89 -1.24 28.54 4.27
C GLU A 89 -0.82 27.08 4.08
N ASP A 90 0.36 26.85 3.51
CA ASP A 90 0.94 25.51 3.42
C ASP A 90 1.71 25.11 4.69
N ALA A 91 2.28 23.90 4.68
CA ALA A 91 3.05 23.39 5.81
C ALA A 91 4.35 24.19 6.09
N GLU A 92 4.81 25.00 5.13
CA GLU A 92 6.00 25.85 5.25
C GLU A 92 5.65 27.28 5.71
N GLY A 93 4.38 27.56 5.98
CA GLY A 93 3.94 28.89 6.40
C GLY A 93 3.66 29.86 5.24
N LYS A 94 3.66 29.37 4.00
CA LYS A 94 3.46 30.23 2.82
C LYS A 94 1.99 30.40 2.49
N GLY A 95 1.55 31.66 2.46
CA GLY A 95 0.18 32.04 2.15
C GLY A 95 -0.14 32.12 0.65
N TYR A 96 -1.33 31.66 0.28
CA TYR A 96 -1.87 31.67 -1.08
C TYR A 96 -3.33 32.12 -1.08
N ILE A 97 -3.69 33.00 -2.03
CA ILE A 97 -5.07 33.44 -2.22
C ILE A 97 -5.79 32.48 -3.17
N ILE A 98 -6.96 32.02 -2.76
CA ILE A 98 -7.85 31.17 -3.54
C ILE A 98 -9.21 31.85 -3.75
N ARG A 99 -9.87 31.46 -4.84
CA ARG A 99 -11.22 31.90 -5.22
C ARG A 99 -12.01 30.71 -5.75
N ARG A 100 -13.31 30.88 -5.98
CA ARG A 100 -14.13 29.84 -6.60
C ARG A 100 -13.50 29.36 -7.91
N GLY A 101 -13.36 28.05 -8.04
CA GLY A 101 -12.76 27.39 -9.20
C GLY A 101 -11.25 27.22 -9.16
N THR A 102 -10.53 27.80 -8.19
CA THR A 102 -9.11 27.52 -7.99
C THR A 102 -8.89 26.03 -7.70
N TYR A 103 -7.88 25.43 -8.33
CA TYR A 103 -7.43 24.09 -7.98
C TYR A 103 -6.48 24.17 -6.77
N ILE A 104 -6.65 23.24 -5.84
CA ILE A 104 -5.93 23.15 -4.57
C ILE A 104 -5.81 21.67 -4.17
N GLY A 105 -4.71 21.30 -3.52
CA GLY A 105 -4.47 19.92 -3.12
C GLY A 105 -3.89 19.04 -4.24
N ASN A 106 -3.14 18.01 -3.85
CA ASN A 106 -2.52 17.01 -4.72
C ASN A 106 -3.53 16.12 -5.47
N ARG A 107 -4.79 16.12 -5.04
CA ARG A 107 -5.92 15.42 -5.67
C ARG A 107 -6.75 16.32 -6.59
N PHE A 108 -6.22 17.49 -6.99
CA PHE A 108 -6.90 18.45 -7.86
C PHE A 108 -8.28 18.85 -7.33
N GLY A 109 -8.37 19.08 -6.02
CA GLY A 109 -9.55 19.65 -5.40
C GLY A 109 -9.88 21.00 -6.04
N ARG A 110 -11.15 21.26 -6.32
CA ARG A 110 -11.61 22.53 -6.88
C ARG A 110 -12.45 23.26 -5.85
N VAL A 111 -12.14 24.52 -5.59
CA VAL A 111 -12.93 25.38 -4.70
C VAL A 111 -14.34 25.53 -5.28
N LYS A 112 -15.33 24.97 -4.59
CA LYS A 112 -16.74 25.05 -4.95
C LYS A 112 -17.36 26.32 -4.40
N GLU A 113 -17.08 26.65 -3.15
CA GLU A 113 -17.71 27.76 -2.43
C GLU A 113 -16.81 28.26 -1.30
N ILE A 114 -16.88 29.56 -1.03
CA ILE A 114 -16.20 30.23 0.08
C ILE A 114 -17.29 30.87 0.93
N LEU A 115 -17.40 30.42 2.18
CA LEU A 115 -18.40 30.85 3.15
C LEU A 115 -17.70 31.63 4.28
N PRO A 116 -18.42 32.38 5.14
CA PRO A 116 -17.80 33.20 6.18
C PRO A 116 -16.92 32.45 7.19
N ASP A 117 -17.12 31.15 7.37
CA ASP A 117 -16.41 30.31 8.36
C ASP A 117 -15.61 29.14 7.73
N ARG A 118 -15.76 28.90 6.42
CA ARG A 118 -15.20 27.70 5.76
C ARG A 118 -15.06 27.84 4.25
N VAL A 119 -14.23 26.98 3.67
CA VAL A 119 -14.13 26.78 2.22
C VAL A 119 -14.52 25.35 1.88
N ILE A 120 -15.39 25.17 0.89
CA ILE A 120 -15.82 23.87 0.38
C ILE A 120 -15.01 23.54 -0.86
N VAL A 121 -14.28 22.42 -0.82
CA VAL A 121 -13.45 21.92 -1.91
C VAL A 121 -14.01 20.59 -2.40
N VAL A 122 -14.09 20.40 -3.72
CA VAL A 122 -14.55 19.15 -4.34
C VAL A 122 -13.39 18.45 -5.02
N GLU A 123 -13.09 17.23 -4.59
CA GLU A 123 -12.14 16.34 -5.23
C GLU A 123 -12.86 15.31 -6.09
N LYS A 124 -12.29 15.00 -7.26
CA LYS A 124 -12.76 13.92 -8.12
C LYS A 124 -11.79 12.76 -8.05
N TYR A 125 -12.30 11.56 -7.83
CA TYR A 125 -11.50 10.35 -7.79
C TYR A 125 -12.16 9.23 -8.59
N ARG A 126 -11.37 8.28 -9.05
CA ARG A 126 -11.83 7.06 -9.69
C ARG A 126 -11.88 5.95 -8.64
N ASP A 127 -13.05 5.35 -8.45
CA ASP A 127 -13.24 4.22 -7.53
C ASP A 127 -12.60 2.93 -8.08
N TYR A 128 -12.60 1.86 -7.27
CA TYR A 128 -12.05 0.55 -7.64
C TYR A 128 -12.79 -0.11 -8.83
N LEU A 129 -14.00 0.37 -9.17
CA LEU A 129 -14.77 -0.07 -10.35
C LEU A 129 -14.54 0.85 -11.56
N GLY A 130 -13.64 1.83 -11.46
CA GLY A 130 -13.35 2.76 -12.55
C GLY A 130 -14.34 3.92 -12.68
N ARG A 131 -15.32 4.05 -11.79
CA ARG A 131 -16.34 5.10 -11.83
C ARG A 131 -15.79 6.37 -11.21
N VAL A 132 -16.09 7.51 -11.84
CA VAL A 132 -15.73 8.82 -11.28
C VAL A 132 -16.71 9.17 -10.17
N ARG A 133 -16.16 9.45 -9.00
CA ARG A 133 -16.87 9.90 -7.81
C ARG A 133 -16.32 11.25 -7.35
N THR A 134 -17.10 11.93 -6.53
CA THR A 134 -16.75 13.22 -5.93
C THR A 134 -16.72 13.09 -4.43
N ARG A 135 -15.79 13.79 -3.78
CA ARG A 135 -15.73 13.96 -2.33
C ARG A 135 -15.71 15.45 -2.03
N GLU A 136 -16.56 15.88 -1.09
CA GLU A 136 -16.52 17.23 -0.56
C GLU A 136 -15.63 17.26 0.68
N VAL A 137 -14.70 18.20 0.71
CA VAL A 137 -13.78 18.45 1.82
C VAL A 137 -14.01 19.87 2.29
N VAL A 138 -14.16 20.04 3.60
CA VAL A 138 -14.43 21.34 4.23
C VAL A 138 -13.18 21.79 4.95
N LEU A 139 -12.58 22.89 4.49
CA LEU A 139 -11.53 23.59 5.22
C LEU A 139 -12.20 24.60 6.14
N LYS A 140 -12.05 24.44 7.45
CA LYS A 140 -12.62 25.36 8.44
C LYS A 140 -11.63 26.46 8.76
N LEU A 141 -12.13 27.68 8.94
CA LEU A 141 -11.32 28.78 9.45
C LEU A 141 -11.09 28.51 10.93
N HIS A 142 -9.83 28.23 11.30
CA HIS A 142 -9.45 28.14 12.69
C HIS A 142 -9.06 29.54 13.16
N PRO A 143 -9.60 30.02 14.30
CA PRO A 143 -9.10 31.25 14.89
C PRO A 143 -7.61 31.07 15.18
N VAL A 144 -6.80 32.05 14.78
CA VAL A 144 -5.38 32.07 15.12
C VAL A 144 -5.30 32.11 16.64
N GLU A 145 -4.67 31.10 17.25
CA GLU A 145 -4.35 31.16 18.68
C GLU A 145 -3.41 32.35 18.86
N GLU A 146 -3.91 33.45 19.42
CA GLU A 146 -3.07 34.55 19.90
C GLU A 146 -2.11 33.95 20.92
N GLU A 147 -0.82 33.91 20.58
CA GLU A 147 0.24 33.62 21.55
C GLU A 147 0.08 34.62 22.70
N ARG A 148 -0.47 34.14 23.82
CA ARG A 148 -0.54 34.93 25.04
C ARG A 148 0.91 35.15 25.50
N PRO A 149 1.33 36.41 25.69
CA PRO A 149 2.68 36.74 26.13
C PRO A 149 3.00 36.20 27.52
#